data_AF-A0A6G0X6A5-F1
#
_entry.id   AF-A0A6G0X6A5-F1
#
_cell.length_a   1.000
_cell.length_b   1.000
_cell.length_c   1.000
_cell.angle_alpha   90.00
_cell.angle_beta   90.00
_cell.angle_gamma   90.00
#
_symmetry.space_group_name_H-M   'P 1'
#
loop_
_entity.id
_entity.type
_entity.pdbx_description
1 polymer ?
#
loop_
_entity_poly.entity_id
_entity_poly.type
_entity_poly.pdbx_seq_one_letter_code
_entity_poly.pdbx_strand_id
1 'polypeptide(L)'
;MTCHVEFFHVHCERTTNLFSGAYVRRYTNQGCNVLRCFPHCCPHTEHRGCGSSISLRILTCSMAPSKLQAFATFQPCAMRQFDPGYFVPFAVFADRRSASNHKGKWLQGRLDYSLTPLCFHFNERRLEGWHYDWKSGATAIQRLEMHQLCVYVVSPNVYDPSTCTVVASAFSTPFQLGSYRRALFPPGKSLVVSSPAILPMDATSHPSSPAILYDLHHSCRSLNICDYPNEWRLFEQSLIREFQEWFKIDLSHTALVAFDGREQTILRDFQGSRKATLKLLRWWISPSNQHAMSNFLHGLMADASTPSIDGAFEKWSHFLKARLDRVEPKVIKLFLRSRSRQFGNQTSSSQENNLQLFTKLWRTAIEKSSIDRPLSTEQNGLNGEWMAGLNHSEIRLHSAGISFLGMSQALTMMFGLRINLVKDILQVRTTLAIIVKPLTLTRCNSAPRQFETLPNGESLQLFDPSLLLGDYIGWIEGDTLQLWLYGWPKQSGEIRYVLHIRVNLLPDDHLVVESTLETCTYETPVDFDAQSPDERIFRSDSMALEKFMEATICYHRHAIVENNQLTSCIEPCKISKDVQSILVL
;
A
#
# COMPACT_ATOMS: atom_id res chain seq x y z
N MET A 1 17.81 -28.47 -32.25
CA MET A 1 18.61 -27.46 -32.96
C MET A 1 18.95 -26.37 -31.97
N THR A 2 20.12 -26.43 -31.34
CA THR A 2 20.54 -25.47 -30.32
C THR A 2 21.84 -24.82 -30.77
N CYS A 3 22.01 -23.53 -30.46
CA CYS A 3 23.24 -22.79 -30.68
C CYS A 3 23.78 -22.32 -29.33
N HIS A 4 25.09 -22.40 -29.12
CA HIS A 4 25.73 -21.91 -27.91
C HIS A 4 26.18 -20.47 -28.14
N VAL A 5 25.86 -19.59 -27.20
CA VAL A 5 26.04 -18.15 -27.34
C VAL A 5 26.64 -17.54 -26.08
N GLU A 6 27.40 -16.47 -26.25
CA GLU A 6 28.08 -15.78 -25.14
C GLU A 6 28.11 -14.27 -25.36
N PHE A 7 27.91 -13.49 -24.29
CA PHE A 7 28.04 -12.04 -24.36
C PHE A 7 29.51 -11.59 -24.32
N PHE A 8 29.84 -10.59 -25.12
CA PHE A 8 31.12 -9.91 -25.08
C PHE A 8 31.00 -8.45 -25.51
N HIS A 9 32.07 -7.70 -25.30
CA HIS A 9 32.19 -6.32 -25.74
C HIS A 9 33.43 -6.16 -26.62
N VAL A 10 33.27 -5.76 -27.89
CA VAL A 10 34.33 -5.76 -28.93
C VAL A 10 35.60 -5.03 -28.49
N HIS A 11 35.46 -3.94 -27.73
CA HIS A 11 36.58 -3.11 -27.29
C HIS A 11 36.79 -3.15 -25.77
N CYS A 12 36.50 -4.29 -25.12
CA CYS A 12 36.82 -4.48 -23.71
C CYS A 12 37.42 -5.86 -23.44
N GLU A 13 38.54 -5.87 -22.71
CA GLU A 13 39.23 -7.10 -22.28
C GLU A 13 38.60 -7.74 -21.04
N ARG A 14 37.55 -7.14 -20.46
CA ARG A 14 36.82 -7.74 -19.34
C ARG A 14 35.99 -8.91 -19.82
N THR A 15 36.51 -10.11 -19.60
CA THR A 15 35.78 -11.38 -19.81
C THR A 15 34.93 -11.76 -18.62
N THR A 16 35.31 -11.34 -17.41
CA THR A 16 34.52 -11.49 -16.17
C THR A 16 33.89 -10.16 -15.74
N ASN A 17 32.65 -10.19 -15.22
CA ASN A 17 31.90 -9.00 -14.78
C ASN A 17 31.57 -8.00 -15.91
N LEU A 18 31.17 -8.52 -17.07
CA LEU A 18 30.67 -7.69 -18.19
C LEU A 18 29.45 -6.85 -17.79
N PHE A 19 28.65 -7.37 -16.86
CA PHE A 19 27.45 -6.74 -16.33
C PHE A 19 27.63 -6.38 -14.85
N SER A 20 26.90 -5.36 -14.39
CA SER A 20 26.85 -4.88 -13.01
C SER A 20 25.61 -5.43 -12.31
N GLY A 21 25.69 -5.70 -11.01
CA GLY A 21 24.54 -6.09 -10.19
C GLY A 21 23.52 -4.96 -9.97
N ALA A 22 23.85 -3.72 -10.34
CA ALA A 22 22.93 -2.59 -10.29
C ALA A 22 23.21 -1.56 -11.37
N TYR A 23 22.14 -0.97 -11.91
CA TYR A 23 22.21 0.12 -12.88
C TYR A 23 21.31 1.28 -12.48
N VAL A 24 21.71 2.48 -12.90
CA VAL A 24 20.98 3.72 -12.61
C VAL A 24 20.14 4.10 -13.81
N ARG A 25 18.86 4.35 -13.59
CA ARG A 25 17.96 4.87 -14.61
C ARG A 25 17.93 6.39 -14.60
N ARG A 26 18.02 7.00 -15.79
CA ARG A 26 17.85 8.45 -15.97
C ARG A 26 16.78 8.73 -17.02
N TYR A 27 16.00 9.79 -16.80
CA TYR A 27 15.08 10.34 -17.77
C TYR A 27 15.85 11.13 -18.85
N THR A 28 15.54 10.89 -20.12
CA THR A 28 15.99 11.72 -21.23
C THR A 28 14.89 12.70 -21.65
N ASN A 29 15.27 13.77 -22.37
CA ASN A 29 14.35 14.84 -22.81
C ASN A 29 13.20 14.35 -23.73
N GLN A 30 13.24 13.11 -24.22
CA GLN A 30 12.19 12.49 -25.04
C GLN A 30 11.18 11.67 -24.23
N GLY A 31 11.23 11.75 -22.88
CA GLY A 31 10.30 11.04 -22.00
C GLY A 31 10.57 9.53 -21.86
N CYS A 32 11.70 9.04 -22.40
CA CYS A 32 12.12 7.65 -22.30
C CYS A 32 13.15 7.44 -21.20
N ASN A 33 13.13 6.26 -20.61
CA ASN A 33 14.02 5.89 -19.52
C ASN A 33 15.21 5.10 -20.04
N VAL A 34 16.42 5.55 -19.74
CA VAL A 34 17.65 4.91 -20.20
C VAL A 34 18.48 4.40 -19.03
N LEU A 35 19.00 3.17 -19.15
CA LEU A 35 19.98 2.62 -18.23
C LEU A 35 21.36 3.22 -18.47
N ARG A 36 21.93 3.86 -17.45
CA ARG A 36 23.29 4.38 -17.48
C ARG A 36 24.31 3.29 -17.22
N CYS A 37 25.42 3.41 -17.91
CA CYS A 37 26.56 2.50 -17.90
C CYS A 37 26.20 1.04 -18.16
N PHE A 38 25.12 0.75 -18.88
CA PHE A 38 24.85 -0.61 -19.33
C PHE A 38 25.65 -0.92 -20.63
N PRO A 39 26.25 -2.12 -20.78
CA PRO A 39 26.48 -3.14 -19.75
C PRO A 39 27.57 -2.73 -18.74
N HIS A 40 28.56 -1.93 -19.15
CA HIS A 40 29.49 -1.21 -18.29
C HIS A 40 30.06 -0.01 -19.08
N CYS A 41 30.86 0.82 -18.42
CA CYS A 41 31.50 1.99 -19.03
C CYS A 41 33.01 1.76 -19.13
N CYS A 42 33.56 1.65 -20.36
CA CYS A 42 35.01 1.49 -20.58
C CYS A 42 35.45 2.29 -21.82
N PRO A 43 36.05 3.49 -21.66
CA PRO A 43 36.14 4.31 -20.44
C PRO A 43 34.80 4.99 -20.09
N HIS A 44 34.64 5.39 -18.82
CA HIS A 44 33.48 6.17 -18.37
C HIS A 44 33.55 7.61 -18.88
N THR A 45 32.43 8.14 -19.37
CA THR A 45 32.29 9.55 -19.72
C THR A 45 31.17 10.18 -18.88
N GLU A 46 31.40 11.37 -18.33
CA GLU A 46 30.42 12.06 -17.47
C GLU A 46 29.17 12.55 -18.24
N HIS A 47 29.21 12.49 -19.57
CA HIS A 47 28.18 13.04 -20.47
C HIS A 47 26.85 12.25 -20.44
N ARG A 48 25.80 12.82 -21.06
CA ARG A 48 24.38 12.43 -20.85
C ARG A 48 24.02 10.97 -21.19
N GLY A 49 24.87 10.18 -21.86
CA GLY A 49 24.61 8.77 -22.21
C GLY A 49 25.82 7.84 -22.04
N CYS A 50 26.34 7.72 -20.82
CA CYS A 50 27.39 6.75 -20.51
C CYS A 50 26.82 5.32 -20.59
N GLY A 51 27.46 4.43 -21.36
CA GLY A 51 27.01 3.08 -21.71
C GLY A 51 27.70 2.60 -22.98
N SER A 52 27.61 1.32 -23.33
CA SER A 52 28.27 0.79 -24.53
C SER A 52 27.44 -0.28 -25.25
N SER A 53 27.81 -0.61 -26.48
CA SER A 53 27.19 -1.69 -27.24
C SER A 53 27.49 -3.04 -26.61
N ILE A 54 26.58 -3.99 -26.72
CA ILE A 54 26.86 -5.38 -26.34
C ILE A 54 26.81 -6.27 -27.57
N SER A 55 27.65 -7.30 -27.57
CA SER A 55 27.73 -8.25 -28.67
C SER A 55 27.46 -9.66 -28.15
N LEU A 56 26.82 -10.48 -28.96
CA LEU A 56 26.56 -11.89 -28.67
C LEU A 56 27.28 -12.73 -29.73
N ARG A 57 28.29 -13.49 -29.34
CA ARG A 57 28.98 -14.43 -30.23
C ARG A 57 28.27 -15.78 -30.23
N ILE A 58 28.25 -16.43 -31.39
CA ILE A 58 27.73 -17.78 -31.59
C ILE A 58 28.91 -18.75 -31.65
N LEU A 59 29.15 -19.46 -30.56
CA LEU A 59 30.29 -20.38 -30.41
C LEU A 59 30.10 -21.65 -31.25
N THR A 60 28.89 -22.19 -31.26
CA THR A 60 28.50 -23.34 -32.09
C THR A 60 27.07 -23.18 -32.55
N CYS A 61 26.79 -23.55 -33.80
CA CYS A 61 25.43 -23.52 -34.34
C CYS A 61 25.29 -24.51 -35.49
N SER A 62 24.22 -25.30 -35.45
CA SER A 62 23.90 -26.28 -36.49
C SER A 62 23.17 -25.66 -37.69
N MET A 63 22.93 -24.35 -37.67
CA MET A 63 22.16 -23.62 -38.67
C MET A 63 23.01 -22.67 -39.49
N ALA A 64 22.59 -22.43 -40.74
CA ALA A 64 23.24 -21.47 -41.62
C ALA A 64 23.14 -20.05 -41.02
N PRO A 65 24.26 -19.32 -40.87
CA PRO A 65 24.31 -17.95 -40.36
C PRO A 65 23.29 -16.99 -40.97
N SER A 66 23.05 -17.11 -42.28
CA SER A 66 22.13 -16.25 -43.05
C SER A 66 20.66 -16.36 -42.65
N LYS A 67 20.29 -17.40 -41.91
CA LYS A 67 18.92 -17.63 -41.43
C LYS A 67 18.71 -17.23 -39.97
N LEU A 68 19.73 -16.69 -39.32
CA LEU A 68 19.66 -16.33 -37.90
C LEU A 68 19.30 -14.86 -37.74
N GLN A 69 18.40 -14.60 -36.79
CA GLN A 69 18.09 -13.25 -36.33
C GLN A 69 18.19 -13.24 -34.81
N ALA A 70 18.57 -12.10 -34.23
CA ALA A 70 18.66 -11.97 -32.78
C ALA A 70 17.86 -10.76 -32.29
N PHE A 71 17.10 -10.95 -31.21
CA PHE A 71 16.26 -9.91 -30.62
C PHE A 71 16.54 -9.80 -29.12
N ALA A 72 16.81 -8.57 -28.67
CA ALA A 72 17.10 -8.27 -27.28
C ALA A 72 15.96 -7.47 -26.64
N THR A 73 15.66 -7.75 -25.38
CA THR A 73 14.72 -6.96 -24.57
C THR A 73 15.09 -6.98 -23.10
N PHE A 74 14.69 -5.95 -22.36
CA PHE A 74 14.79 -5.93 -20.91
C PHE A 74 13.49 -6.42 -20.30
N GLN A 75 13.57 -7.29 -19.30
CA GLN A 75 12.41 -7.77 -18.56
C GLN A 75 12.76 -8.06 -17.10
N PRO A 76 11.75 -8.10 -16.20
CA PRO A 76 11.93 -8.70 -14.89
C PRO A 76 12.35 -10.17 -15.00
N CYS A 77 13.19 -10.65 -14.08
CA CYS A 77 13.63 -12.05 -14.05
C CYS A 77 12.44 -13.02 -13.86
N ALA A 78 11.37 -12.59 -13.18
CA ALA A 78 10.15 -13.37 -12.97
C ALA A 78 9.27 -13.52 -14.23
N MET A 79 9.53 -12.74 -15.29
CA MET A 79 8.78 -12.84 -16.54
C MET A 79 9.18 -14.08 -17.34
N ARG A 80 8.20 -14.78 -17.91
CA ARG A 80 8.41 -15.99 -18.73
C ARG A 80 9.44 -15.75 -19.84
N GLN A 81 10.39 -16.67 -19.97
CA GLN A 81 11.44 -16.66 -20.98
C GLN A 81 11.09 -17.64 -22.10
N PHE A 82 11.68 -17.44 -23.28
CA PHE A 82 11.60 -18.42 -24.35
C PHE A 82 12.81 -19.36 -24.30
N ASP A 83 12.58 -20.64 -24.08
CA ASP A 83 13.64 -21.63 -24.08
C ASP A 83 14.03 -22.03 -25.51
N PRO A 84 15.28 -22.44 -25.75
CA PRO A 84 15.68 -23.04 -27.02
C PRO A 84 14.77 -24.23 -27.38
N GLY A 85 14.29 -24.27 -28.61
CA GLY A 85 13.33 -25.24 -29.14
C GLY A 85 11.89 -24.76 -29.19
N TYR A 86 11.54 -23.63 -28.56
CA TYR A 86 10.18 -23.09 -28.62
C TYR A 86 9.85 -22.46 -29.98
N PHE A 87 8.60 -22.64 -30.42
CA PHE A 87 8.04 -21.97 -31.60
C PHE A 87 7.34 -20.68 -31.19
N VAL A 88 7.66 -19.58 -31.87
CA VAL A 88 7.12 -18.25 -31.56
C VAL A 88 6.73 -17.55 -32.88
N PRO A 89 5.55 -16.92 -32.96
CA PRO A 89 5.20 -16.09 -34.11
C PRO A 89 6.17 -14.92 -34.27
N PHE A 90 6.59 -14.61 -35.51
CA PHE A 90 7.45 -13.45 -35.77
C PHE A 90 6.81 -12.13 -35.32
N ALA A 91 5.47 -12.07 -35.28
CA ALA A 91 4.72 -10.92 -34.78
C ALA A 91 5.08 -10.53 -33.33
N VAL A 92 5.57 -11.47 -32.51
CA VAL A 92 6.05 -11.18 -31.15
C VAL A 92 7.21 -10.18 -31.17
N PHE A 93 8.05 -10.23 -32.21
CA PHE A 93 9.20 -9.35 -32.40
C PHE A 93 8.89 -8.14 -33.29
N ALA A 94 7.62 -7.84 -33.59
CA ALA A 94 7.24 -6.78 -34.52
C ALA A 94 7.49 -5.36 -33.97
N ASP A 95 7.32 -5.16 -32.65
CA ASP A 95 7.55 -3.88 -31.96
C ASP A 95 9.06 -3.61 -31.80
N ARG A 96 9.70 -3.30 -32.93
CA ARG A 96 11.14 -3.08 -33.03
C ARG A 96 11.49 -1.63 -32.81
N ARG A 97 12.58 -1.44 -32.06
CA ARG A 97 13.21 -0.15 -31.90
C ARG A 97 13.80 0.31 -33.23
N SER A 98 13.58 1.57 -33.55
CA SER A 98 14.11 2.21 -34.77
C SER A 98 14.14 3.73 -34.60
N ALA A 99 14.62 4.45 -35.61
CA ALA A 99 14.57 5.90 -35.64
C ALA A 99 13.13 6.47 -35.64
N SER A 100 12.13 5.71 -36.11
CA SER A 100 10.72 6.12 -36.08
C SER A 100 9.95 5.56 -34.87
N ASN A 101 10.46 4.51 -34.22
CA ASN A 101 9.90 3.92 -33.01
C ASN A 101 10.96 3.78 -31.91
N HIS A 102 11.30 4.89 -31.26
CA HIS A 102 12.33 4.90 -30.20
C HIS A 102 11.93 4.11 -28.94
N LYS A 103 10.64 3.81 -28.75
CA LYS A 103 10.10 3.06 -27.60
C LYS A 103 9.89 1.57 -27.85
N GLY A 104 10.26 1.08 -29.04
CA GLY A 104 10.10 -0.32 -29.37
C GLY A 104 10.71 -1.25 -28.32
N LYS A 105 9.94 -2.28 -27.94
CA LYS A 105 10.31 -3.27 -26.93
C LYS A 105 11.57 -4.07 -27.31
N TRP A 106 11.72 -4.38 -28.59
CA TRP A 106 12.78 -5.25 -29.10
C TRP A 106 13.89 -4.46 -29.79
N LEU A 107 15.13 -4.73 -29.41
CA LEU A 107 16.30 -4.32 -30.19
C LEU A 107 16.71 -5.47 -31.10
N GLN A 108 16.75 -5.21 -32.41
CA GLN A 108 17.22 -6.21 -33.36
C GLN A 108 18.75 -6.16 -33.44
N GLY A 109 19.41 -7.31 -33.28
CA GLY A 109 20.85 -7.42 -33.39
C GLY A 109 21.31 -7.30 -34.85
N ARG A 110 22.34 -6.49 -35.10
CA ARG A 110 23.00 -6.45 -36.40
C ARG A 110 23.96 -7.63 -36.49
N LEU A 111 23.75 -8.49 -37.48
CA LEU A 111 24.65 -9.59 -37.76
C LEU A 111 25.96 -9.08 -38.38
N ASP A 112 27.09 -9.54 -37.87
CA ASP A 112 28.41 -9.24 -38.41
C ASP A 112 29.10 -10.51 -38.91
N TYR A 113 29.17 -10.64 -40.23
CA TYR A 113 29.80 -11.77 -40.91
C TYR A 113 31.33 -11.68 -40.94
N SER A 114 31.91 -10.52 -40.60
CA SER A 114 33.36 -10.29 -40.66
C SER A 114 34.11 -10.87 -39.44
N LEU A 115 33.39 -11.20 -38.37
CA LEU A 115 33.95 -11.75 -37.14
C LEU A 115 33.77 -13.28 -37.08
N THR A 116 34.81 -13.96 -36.62
CA THR A 116 34.78 -15.40 -36.30
C THR A 116 35.15 -15.58 -34.83
N PRO A 117 34.29 -16.18 -33.99
CA PRO A 117 32.93 -16.66 -34.27
C PRO A 117 31.95 -15.55 -34.67
N LEU A 118 30.93 -15.91 -35.45
CA LEU A 118 29.84 -15.04 -35.90
C LEU A 118 29.19 -14.32 -34.70
N CYS A 119 28.86 -13.04 -34.83
CA CYS A 119 28.21 -12.33 -33.74
C CYS A 119 27.11 -11.35 -34.17
N PHE A 120 26.21 -11.09 -33.23
CA PHE A 120 25.21 -10.04 -33.30
C PHE A 120 25.61 -8.87 -32.40
N HIS A 121 25.49 -7.65 -32.89
CA HIS A 121 25.72 -6.43 -32.12
C HIS A 121 24.43 -5.70 -31.81
N PHE A 122 24.34 -5.15 -30.60
CA PHE A 122 23.18 -4.39 -30.12
C PHE A 122 23.60 -3.01 -29.63
N ASN A 123 22.76 -2.01 -29.93
CA ASN A 123 22.97 -0.60 -29.57
C ASN A 123 24.34 -0.06 -30.02
N GLU A 124 24.75 -0.39 -31.25
CA GLU A 124 25.98 0.10 -31.84
C GLU A 124 26.01 1.63 -31.89
N ARG A 125 27.20 2.21 -31.65
CA ARG A 125 27.44 3.66 -31.66
C ARG A 125 26.51 4.45 -30.72
N ARG A 126 25.83 3.77 -29.78
CA ARG A 126 24.88 4.36 -28.82
C ARG A 126 23.68 5.06 -29.47
N LEU A 127 23.36 4.73 -30.73
CA LEU A 127 22.33 5.42 -31.52
C LEU A 127 20.92 5.20 -30.96
N GLU A 128 20.65 4.01 -30.42
CA GLU A 128 19.31 3.62 -29.98
C GLU A 128 19.11 3.67 -28.46
N GLY A 129 20.20 3.74 -27.68
CA GLY A 129 20.15 3.78 -26.22
C GLY A 129 19.65 2.49 -25.56
N TRP A 130 20.00 2.31 -24.29
CA TRP A 130 19.47 1.22 -23.46
C TRP A 130 18.14 1.63 -22.82
N HIS A 131 17.13 1.85 -23.67
CA HIS A 131 15.78 2.17 -23.18
C HIS A 131 15.15 0.98 -22.49
N TYR A 132 14.61 1.23 -21.29
CA TYR A 132 13.84 0.28 -20.53
C TYR A 132 12.65 0.96 -19.85
N ASP A 133 11.46 0.69 -20.38
CA ASP A 133 10.20 1.32 -19.95
C ASP A 133 9.54 0.64 -18.75
N TRP A 134 10.26 -0.24 -18.06
CA TRP A 134 9.82 -0.74 -16.77
C TRP A 134 9.58 0.46 -15.83
N LYS A 135 8.39 0.54 -15.25
CA LYS A 135 8.00 1.64 -14.37
C LYS A 135 8.32 1.21 -12.94
N SER A 136 9.30 1.86 -12.32
CA SER A 136 9.61 1.63 -10.91
C SER A 136 8.42 2.02 -10.06
N GLY A 137 7.68 1.04 -9.55
CA GLY A 137 6.71 1.31 -8.50
C GLY A 137 7.44 1.40 -7.16
N ALA A 138 6.78 2.00 -6.16
CA ALA A 138 7.42 2.32 -4.90
C ALA A 138 7.21 1.25 -3.81
N THR A 139 6.86 0.01 -4.18
CA THR A 139 6.88 -1.14 -3.26
C THR A 139 8.32 -1.62 -3.05
N ALA A 140 8.64 -2.17 -1.89
CA ALA A 140 9.96 -2.77 -1.65
C ALA A 140 10.23 -3.93 -2.62
N ILE A 141 9.19 -4.72 -2.93
CA ILE A 141 9.23 -5.82 -3.91
C ILE A 141 9.66 -5.32 -5.29
N GLN A 142 9.11 -4.21 -5.80
CA GLN A 142 9.54 -3.64 -7.09
C GLN A 142 10.94 -3.03 -7.04
N ARG A 143 11.48 -2.68 -5.86
CA ARG A 143 12.86 -2.18 -5.71
C ARG A 143 13.89 -3.31 -5.63
N LEU A 144 13.46 -4.45 -5.11
CA LEU A 144 14.23 -5.70 -5.05
C LEU A 144 14.01 -6.56 -6.30
N GLU A 145 13.06 -6.20 -7.17
CA GLU A 145 12.82 -6.87 -8.44
C GLU A 145 14.11 -6.88 -9.26
N MET A 146 14.57 -8.09 -9.56
CA MET A 146 15.75 -8.30 -10.38
C MET A 146 15.34 -8.23 -11.85
N HIS A 147 16.15 -7.54 -12.64
CA HIS A 147 15.95 -7.35 -14.07
C HIS A 147 17.10 -7.97 -14.84
N GLN A 148 16.85 -8.29 -16.11
CA GLN A 148 17.87 -8.84 -16.99
C GLN A 148 17.64 -8.39 -18.44
N LEU A 149 18.73 -8.30 -19.20
CA LEU A 149 18.67 -8.29 -20.65
C LEU A 149 18.52 -9.74 -21.12
N CYS A 150 17.47 -10.01 -21.90
CA CYS A 150 17.27 -11.28 -22.58
C CYS A 150 17.57 -11.09 -24.06
N VAL A 151 18.35 -12.00 -24.65
CA VAL A 151 18.57 -12.08 -26.09
C VAL A 151 18.15 -13.44 -26.59
N TYR A 152 17.25 -13.44 -27.57
CA TYR A 152 16.78 -14.66 -28.24
C TYR A 152 17.35 -14.68 -29.66
N VAL A 153 18.06 -15.74 -30.00
CA VAL A 153 18.44 -16.05 -31.38
C VAL A 153 17.37 -16.96 -31.95
N VAL A 154 16.82 -16.57 -33.08
CA VAL A 154 15.72 -17.28 -33.74
C VAL A 154 16.10 -17.64 -35.17
N SER A 155 15.50 -18.71 -35.68
CA SER A 155 15.55 -19.04 -37.09
C SER A 155 14.14 -19.25 -37.64
N PRO A 156 13.82 -18.78 -38.87
CA PRO A 156 12.53 -19.02 -39.50
C PRO A 156 12.19 -20.50 -39.52
N ASN A 157 10.92 -20.82 -39.22
CA ASN A 157 10.42 -22.18 -39.37
C ASN A 157 10.33 -22.53 -40.86
N VAL A 158 10.81 -23.72 -41.22
CA VAL A 158 10.83 -24.20 -42.62
C VAL A 158 9.41 -24.45 -43.15
N TYR A 159 8.48 -24.84 -42.27
CA TYR A 159 7.11 -25.22 -42.65
C TYR A 159 6.12 -24.05 -42.60
N ASP A 160 6.38 -23.05 -41.75
CA ASP A 160 5.52 -21.87 -41.59
C ASP A 160 6.39 -20.60 -41.46
N PRO A 161 6.54 -19.82 -42.55
CA PRO A 161 7.34 -18.60 -42.56
C PRO A 161 6.87 -17.51 -41.58
N SER A 162 5.64 -17.59 -41.07
CA SER A 162 5.13 -16.64 -40.07
C SER A 162 5.63 -16.92 -38.65
N THR A 163 6.24 -18.10 -38.43
CA THR A 163 6.79 -18.52 -37.15
C THR A 163 8.30 -18.72 -37.21
N CYS A 164 8.92 -18.68 -36.04
CA CYS A 164 10.33 -18.94 -35.85
C CYS A 164 10.56 -19.88 -34.69
N THR A 165 11.70 -20.56 -34.70
CA THR A 165 12.17 -21.39 -33.60
C THR A 165 13.25 -20.64 -32.85
N VAL A 166 13.16 -20.58 -31.52
CA VAL A 166 14.23 -20.08 -30.67
C VAL A 166 15.35 -21.11 -30.67
N VAL A 167 16.53 -20.74 -31.14
CA VAL A 167 17.69 -21.64 -31.26
C VAL A 167 18.72 -21.41 -30.16
N ALA A 168 18.71 -20.23 -29.56
CA ALA A 168 19.52 -19.91 -28.39
C ALA A 168 18.87 -18.78 -27.58
N SER A 169 19.10 -18.81 -26.27
CA SER A 169 18.69 -17.75 -25.34
C SER A 169 19.90 -17.38 -24.48
N ALA A 170 20.14 -16.07 -24.31
CA ALA A 170 21.22 -15.54 -23.49
C ALA A 170 20.69 -14.47 -22.54
N PHE A 171 21.15 -14.49 -21.30
CA PHE A 171 20.71 -13.57 -20.27
C PHE A 171 21.89 -12.83 -19.65
N SER A 172 21.75 -11.52 -19.39
CA SER A 172 22.71 -10.82 -18.56
C SER A 172 22.69 -11.36 -17.13
N THR A 173 23.72 -11.07 -16.33
CA THR A 173 23.57 -11.26 -14.88
C THR A 173 22.38 -10.44 -14.38
N PRO A 174 21.55 -10.98 -13.47
CA PRO A 174 20.45 -10.22 -12.88
C PRO A 174 20.95 -8.93 -12.22
N PHE A 175 20.20 -7.85 -12.37
CA PHE A 175 20.56 -6.54 -11.83
C PHE A 175 19.37 -5.78 -11.23
N GLN A 176 19.67 -4.91 -10.26
CA GLN A 176 18.70 -3.99 -9.67
C GLN A 176 18.70 -2.64 -10.37
N LEU A 177 17.55 -1.96 -10.32
CA LEU A 177 17.40 -0.61 -10.86
C LEU A 177 17.36 0.46 -9.76
N GLY A 178 18.38 1.31 -9.75
CA GLY A 178 18.49 2.48 -8.88
C GLY A 178 17.96 3.76 -9.54
N SER A 179 17.45 4.69 -8.72
CA SER A 179 17.14 6.05 -9.20
C SER A 179 18.38 6.94 -9.16
N TYR A 180 18.52 7.84 -10.14
CA TYR A 180 19.66 8.75 -10.23
C TYR A 180 19.91 9.58 -8.95
N ARG A 181 18.85 9.96 -8.23
CA ARG A 181 18.96 10.72 -6.96
C ARG A 181 19.63 9.93 -5.83
N ARG A 182 19.53 8.60 -5.82
CA ARG A 182 20.15 7.73 -4.81
C ARG A 182 21.60 7.36 -5.13
N ALA A 183 22.01 7.48 -6.39
CA ALA A 183 23.36 7.15 -6.84
C ALA A 183 24.42 8.21 -6.48
N LEU A 184 24.01 9.39 -5.96
CA LEU A 184 24.92 10.44 -5.51
C LEU A 184 25.55 10.16 -4.13
N PHE A 185 25.12 9.10 -3.45
CA PHE A 185 25.70 8.65 -2.17
C PHE A 185 26.18 7.20 -2.32
N PRO A 186 27.50 6.97 -2.53
CA PRO A 186 28.04 5.62 -2.52
C PRO A 186 28.00 5.06 -1.08
N PRO A 187 27.75 3.75 -0.90
CA PRO A 187 27.85 3.12 0.41
C PRO A 187 29.32 3.00 0.80
N GLY A 188 29.71 3.56 1.96
CA GLY A 188 31.00 3.22 2.58
C GLY A 188 31.92 4.34 3.06
N LYS A 189 31.46 5.58 3.27
CA LYS A 189 32.25 6.55 4.07
C LYS A 189 31.43 7.07 5.24
N SER A 190 31.75 6.53 6.42
CA SER A 190 31.50 7.19 7.69
C SER A 190 32.15 8.57 7.64
N LEU A 191 31.36 9.63 7.62
CA LEU A 191 31.84 11.00 7.67
C LEU A 191 31.46 11.58 9.02
N VAL A 192 32.46 11.64 9.88
CA VAL A 192 32.59 12.66 10.92
C VAL A 192 32.31 14.01 10.25
N VAL A 193 31.18 14.62 10.60
CA VAL A 193 30.82 15.96 10.15
C VAL A 193 31.61 16.95 10.99
N SER A 194 32.68 17.50 10.43
CA SER A 194 33.15 18.83 10.83
C SER A 194 32.20 19.84 10.20
N SER A 195 31.45 20.54 11.06
CA SER A 195 30.49 21.58 10.70
C SER A 195 31.12 22.67 9.82
N PRO A 196 30.45 23.08 8.72
CA PRO A 196 30.66 24.42 8.18
C PRO A 196 29.96 25.43 9.10
N ALA A 197 30.63 26.54 9.35
CA ALA A 197 30.09 27.65 10.12
C ALA A 197 28.72 28.09 9.58
N ILE A 198 27.75 28.11 10.49
CA ILE A 198 26.38 28.58 10.27
C ILE A 198 26.43 30.09 10.03
N LEU A 199 26.04 30.53 8.84
CA LEU A 199 25.46 31.87 8.70
C LEU A 199 24.00 31.79 9.16
N PRO A 200 23.49 32.79 9.90
CA PRO A 200 22.13 32.75 10.43
C PRO A 200 21.13 32.81 9.27
N MET A 201 20.42 31.71 9.04
CA MET A 201 19.23 31.69 8.20
C MET A 201 18.05 32.23 9.02
N ASP A 202 17.37 33.23 8.47
CA ASP A 202 16.16 33.84 9.03
C ASP A 202 15.11 32.80 9.44
N ALA A 203 14.66 32.90 10.69
CA ALA A 203 13.66 32.05 11.32
C ALA A 203 12.22 32.44 10.92
N THR A 204 11.91 32.48 9.62
CA THR A 204 10.56 32.83 9.13
C THR A 204 9.96 31.86 8.12
N SER A 205 10.57 30.70 7.86
CA SER A 205 9.90 29.68 7.04
C SER A 205 8.74 29.03 7.80
N HIS A 206 7.50 29.38 7.40
CA HIS A 206 6.32 28.68 7.85
C HIS A 206 6.40 27.19 7.46
N PRO A 207 6.05 26.25 8.37
CA PRO A 207 6.02 24.84 8.01
C PRO A 207 5.08 24.62 6.84
N SER A 208 5.52 23.84 5.85
CA SER A 208 4.68 23.45 4.73
C SER A 208 3.45 22.69 5.25
N SER A 209 2.27 22.91 4.65
CA SER A 209 1.00 22.27 5.06
C SER A 209 1.10 20.75 5.29
N PRO A 210 1.89 20.00 4.50
CA PRO A 210 2.18 18.60 4.75
C PRO A 210 2.86 18.23 6.07
N ALA A 211 3.85 19.01 6.50
CA ALA A 211 4.57 18.74 7.74
C ALA A 211 3.62 18.85 8.93
N ILE A 212 2.70 19.82 8.89
CA ILE A 212 1.67 20.03 9.91
C ILE A 212 0.73 18.80 10.02
N LEU A 213 0.32 18.22 8.88
CA LEU A 213 -0.58 17.05 8.87
C LEU A 213 0.09 15.79 9.41
N TYR A 214 1.35 15.54 9.05
CA TYR A 214 2.12 14.42 9.59
C TYR A 214 2.32 14.56 11.11
N ASP A 215 2.70 15.76 11.52
CA ASP A 215 2.94 16.13 12.90
C ASP A 215 1.68 15.97 13.76
N LEU A 216 0.52 16.35 13.20
CA LEU A 216 -0.78 16.13 13.80
C LEU A 216 -1.06 14.64 13.98
N HIS A 217 -0.92 13.85 12.91
CA HIS A 217 -1.14 12.41 12.94
C HIS A 217 -0.30 11.70 14.01
N HIS A 218 0.99 12.04 14.12
CA HIS A 218 1.87 11.48 15.16
C HIS A 218 1.43 11.90 16.58
N SER A 219 1.06 13.16 16.79
CA SER A 219 0.56 13.63 18.09
C SER A 219 -0.76 12.96 18.48
N CYS A 220 -1.60 12.63 17.50
CA CYS A 220 -2.85 11.91 17.71
C CYS A 220 -2.61 10.46 18.15
N ARG A 221 -1.60 9.79 17.57
CA ARG A 221 -1.19 8.44 17.98
C ARG A 221 -0.64 8.36 19.39
N SER A 222 0.03 9.40 19.87
CA SER A 222 0.62 9.37 21.21
C SER A 222 -0.39 9.55 22.35
N LEU A 223 -1.65 9.87 22.05
CA LEU A 223 -2.69 10.03 23.07
C LEU A 223 -3.34 8.67 23.33
N ASN A 224 -3.09 8.07 24.49
CA ASN A 224 -3.75 6.83 24.91
C ASN A 224 -5.11 7.15 25.54
N ILE A 225 -6.09 6.29 25.33
CA ILE A 225 -7.44 6.48 25.86
C ILE A 225 -7.48 6.27 27.38
N CYS A 226 -6.72 5.28 27.88
CA CYS A 226 -6.67 4.94 29.30
C CYS A 226 -5.99 6.06 30.12
N ASP A 227 -5.18 6.88 29.48
CA ASP A 227 -4.52 8.04 30.07
C ASP A 227 -5.48 9.23 30.28
N TYR A 228 -6.59 9.27 29.53
CA TYR A 228 -7.54 10.39 29.50
C TYR A 228 -9.00 9.89 29.38
N PRO A 229 -9.50 9.10 30.35
CA PRO A 229 -10.80 8.44 30.25
C PRO A 229 -11.97 9.44 30.18
N ASN A 230 -11.86 10.60 30.84
CA ASN A 230 -12.90 11.62 30.82
C ASN A 230 -12.96 12.37 29.48
N GLU A 231 -11.81 12.77 28.94
CA GLU A 231 -11.71 13.37 27.62
C GLU A 231 -12.17 12.40 26.53
N TRP A 232 -11.84 11.11 26.67
CA TRP A 232 -12.36 10.07 25.80
C TRP A 232 -13.88 9.97 25.86
N ARG A 233 -14.48 9.87 27.05
CA ARG A 233 -15.94 9.80 27.19
C ARG A 233 -16.65 10.97 26.51
N LEU A 234 -16.13 12.19 26.71
CA LEU A 234 -16.69 13.39 26.04
C LEU A 234 -16.53 13.33 24.52
N PHE A 235 -15.38 12.83 24.06
CA PHE A 235 -15.08 12.66 22.64
C PHE A 235 -15.97 11.59 22.00
N GLU A 236 -16.08 10.43 22.62
CA GLU A 236 -16.93 9.30 22.23
C GLU A 236 -18.40 9.73 22.17
N GLN A 237 -18.94 10.33 23.23
CA GLN A 237 -20.33 10.83 23.23
C GLN A 237 -20.58 11.82 22.11
N SER A 238 -19.62 12.68 21.84
CA SER A 238 -19.74 13.63 20.74
C SER A 238 -19.69 12.95 19.38
N LEU A 239 -18.84 11.95 19.21
CA LEU A 239 -18.73 11.18 17.96
C LEU A 239 -20.03 10.40 17.70
N ILE A 240 -20.54 9.72 18.73
CA ILE A 240 -21.82 9.00 18.68
C ILE A 240 -22.94 9.97 18.30
N ARG A 241 -23.01 11.15 18.92
CA ARG A 241 -24.03 12.16 18.57
C ARG A 241 -23.96 12.60 17.11
N GLU A 242 -22.77 12.88 16.61
CA GLU A 242 -22.60 13.25 15.21
C GLU A 242 -23.02 12.11 14.27
N PHE A 243 -22.77 10.85 14.64
CA PHE A 243 -23.28 9.70 13.89
C PHE A 243 -24.80 9.52 14.00
N GLN A 244 -25.41 9.74 15.16
CA GLN A 244 -26.87 9.70 15.34
C GLN A 244 -27.56 10.71 14.43
N GLU A 245 -27.07 11.95 14.43
CA GLU A 245 -27.58 13.02 13.57
C GLU A 245 -27.44 12.64 12.09
N TRP A 246 -26.31 12.03 11.72
CA TRP A 246 -26.03 11.63 10.35
C TRP A 246 -26.97 10.54 9.84
N PHE A 247 -27.11 9.46 10.61
CA PHE A 247 -27.90 8.30 10.21
C PHE A 247 -29.37 8.41 10.63
N LYS A 248 -29.75 9.47 11.34
CA LYS A 248 -31.09 9.69 11.89
C LYS A 248 -31.54 8.53 12.79
N ILE A 249 -30.60 8.00 13.57
CA ILE A 249 -30.83 6.90 14.52
C ILE A 249 -30.81 7.48 15.92
N ASP A 250 -31.80 7.13 16.74
CA ASP A 250 -31.80 7.45 18.16
C ASP A 250 -31.05 6.36 18.94
N LEU A 251 -29.96 6.74 19.61
CA LEU A 251 -29.23 5.83 20.51
C LEU A 251 -29.28 6.45 21.91
N SER A 252 -30.05 5.84 22.80
CA SER A 252 -30.10 6.26 24.20
C SER A 252 -28.74 6.03 24.86
N HIS A 253 -28.16 7.11 25.40
CA HIS A 253 -26.94 7.21 26.21
C HIS A 253 -26.31 5.90 26.72
N THR A 254 -25.43 5.30 25.91
CA THR A 254 -24.54 4.22 26.37
C THR A 254 -23.10 4.58 26.01
N ALA A 255 -22.19 4.51 26.98
CA ALA A 255 -20.75 4.55 26.70
C ALA A 255 -20.40 3.23 26.02
N LEU A 256 -19.73 3.30 24.87
CA LEU A 256 -19.42 2.10 24.08
C LEU A 256 -18.17 1.40 24.63
N VAL A 257 -17.21 2.18 25.12
CA VAL A 257 -15.96 1.67 25.70
C VAL A 257 -16.02 1.64 27.23
N ALA A 258 -15.95 0.45 27.81
CA ALA A 258 -15.74 0.18 29.22
C ALA A 258 -14.25 -0.09 29.51
N PHE A 259 -13.78 0.35 30.69
CA PHE A 259 -12.40 0.18 31.13
C PHE A 259 -12.37 -0.69 32.39
N ASP A 260 -11.71 -1.85 32.31
CA ASP A 260 -11.53 -2.75 33.45
C ASP A 260 -10.24 -2.43 34.25
N GLY A 261 -9.36 -1.62 33.68
CA GLY A 261 -8.07 -1.23 34.26
C GLY A 261 -8.14 -0.06 35.25
N ARG A 262 -7.18 0.01 36.18
CA ARG A 262 -7.01 1.15 37.10
C ARG A 262 -6.72 2.43 36.33
N GLU A 263 -7.51 3.48 36.55
CA GLU A 263 -7.21 4.84 36.07
C GLU A 263 -5.78 5.22 36.50
N GLN A 264 -4.90 5.45 35.53
CA GLN A 264 -3.56 5.94 35.83
C GLN A 264 -3.62 7.46 36.03
N THR A 265 -3.26 7.91 37.22
CA THR A 265 -3.16 9.34 37.53
C THR A 265 -1.99 9.96 36.78
N ILE A 266 -2.26 10.67 35.68
CA ILE A 266 -1.19 11.30 34.88
C ILE A 266 -0.87 12.74 35.33
N LEU A 267 0.44 13.03 35.28
CA LEU A 267 1.11 14.30 35.55
C LEU A 267 0.48 15.49 34.80
N ARG A 268 0.30 16.58 35.56
CA ARG A 268 -0.46 17.81 35.21
C ARG A 268 0.13 18.68 34.09
N ASP A 269 1.27 18.34 33.52
CA ASP A 269 1.89 19.19 32.52
C ASP A 269 1.37 18.88 31.10
N PHE A 270 0.99 19.95 30.38
CA PHE A 270 0.55 20.01 28.98
C PHE A 270 -0.96 20.01 28.64
N GLN A 271 -1.83 20.58 29.48
CA GLN A 271 -3.28 20.71 29.16
C GLN A 271 -3.60 21.46 27.85
N GLY A 272 -2.84 22.49 27.48
CA GLY A 272 -3.15 23.34 26.32
C GLY A 272 -2.96 22.69 24.95
N SER A 273 -1.88 21.92 24.77
CA SER A 273 -1.59 21.21 23.51
C SER A 273 -2.57 20.04 23.30
N ARG A 274 -2.87 19.31 24.38
CA ARG A 274 -3.76 18.14 24.36
C ARG A 274 -5.18 18.50 23.95
N LYS A 275 -5.75 19.56 24.53
CA LYS A 275 -7.10 20.04 24.15
C LYS A 275 -7.16 20.46 22.68
N ALA A 276 -6.08 21.01 22.13
CA ALA A 276 -5.98 21.34 20.72
C ALA A 276 -5.93 20.07 19.84
N THR A 277 -5.12 19.08 20.20
CA THR A 277 -5.05 17.79 19.51
C THR A 277 -6.38 17.05 19.51
N LEU A 278 -7.09 17.00 20.64
CA LEU A 278 -8.41 16.36 20.73
C LEU A 278 -9.48 17.07 19.88
N LYS A 279 -9.48 18.41 19.87
CA LYS A 279 -10.35 19.19 18.98
C LYS A 279 -10.06 18.89 17.50
N LEU A 280 -8.77 18.79 17.14
CA LEU A 280 -8.35 18.47 15.78
C LEU A 280 -8.70 17.03 15.38
N LEU A 281 -8.50 16.07 16.28
CA LEU A 281 -8.93 14.68 16.12
C LEU A 281 -10.42 14.59 15.84
N ARG A 282 -11.23 15.25 16.68
CA ARG A 282 -12.69 15.27 16.55
C ARG A 282 -13.09 15.83 15.20
N TRP A 283 -12.51 16.97 14.83
CA TRP A 283 -12.73 17.58 13.53
C TRP A 283 -12.36 16.63 12.38
N TRP A 284 -11.20 15.97 12.47
CA TRP A 284 -10.73 15.04 11.45
C TRP A 284 -11.72 13.90 11.21
N ILE A 285 -12.16 13.22 12.27
CA ILE A 285 -13.01 12.02 12.16
C ILE A 285 -14.52 12.32 12.09
N SER A 286 -14.92 13.58 12.27
CA SER A 286 -16.33 13.97 12.22
C SER A 286 -16.99 13.51 10.91
N PRO A 287 -18.23 12.97 10.94
CA PRO A 287 -18.95 12.53 9.75
C PRO A 287 -19.05 13.63 8.68
N SER A 288 -19.31 14.87 9.11
CA SER A 288 -19.39 16.03 8.22
C SER A 288 -18.08 16.30 7.47
N ASN A 289 -16.93 16.08 8.10
CA ASN A 289 -15.64 16.26 7.47
C ASN A 289 -15.29 15.07 6.58
N GLN A 290 -15.56 13.85 7.04
CA GLN A 290 -15.37 12.62 6.27
C GLN A 290 -16.21 12.60 4.98
N HIS A 291 -17.47 13.02 5.06
CA HIS A 291 -18.34 13.11 3.88
C HIS A 291 -17.87 14.19 2.91
N ALA A 292 -17.46 15.35 3.41
CA ALA A 292 -16.93 16.38 2.54
C ALA A 292 -15.62 15.98 1.85
N MET A 293 -14.77 15.25 2.58
CA MET A 293 -13.58 14.60 2.04
C MET A 293 -13.96 13.62 0.93
N SER A 294 -14.91 12.72 1.20
CA SER A 294 -15.44 11.75 0.22
C SER A 294 -16.03 12.43 -1.02
N ASN A 295 -16.92 13.42 -0.86
CA ASN A 295 -17.54 14.15 -1.98
C ASN A 295 -16.51 14.90 -2.83
N PHE A 296 -15.52 15.53 -2.19
CA PHE A 296 -14.44 16.19 -2.91
C PHE A 296 -13.69 15.18 -3.78
N LEU A 297 -13.38 14.00 -3.23
CA LEU A 297 -12.67 12.95 -3.95
C LEU A 297 -13.50 12.39 -5.10
N HIS A 298 -14.79 12.13 -4.87
CA HIS A 298 -15.70 11.71 -5.94
C HIS A 298 -15.79 12.75 -7.05
N GLY A 299 -15.88 14.04 -6.71
CA GLY A 299 -15.84 15.13 -7.69
C GLY A 299 -14.52 15.21 -8.45
N LEU A 300 -13.39 15.03 -7.75
CA LEU A 300 -12.05 14.99 -8.33
C LEU A 300 -11.89 13.82 -9.31
N MET A 301 -12.50 12.68 -9.00
CA MET A 301 -12.50 11.47 -9.84
C MET A 301 -13.45 11.56 -11.04
N ALA A 302 -14.58 12.25 -10.90
CA ALA A 302 -15.54 12.47 -11.99
C ALA A 302 -15.06 13.55 -12.99
N ASP A 303 -14.15 14.42 -12.59
CA ASP A 303 -13.58 15.47 -13.42
C ASP A 303 -12.56 14.90 -14.44
N ALA A 304 -13.06 14.53 -15.62
CA ALA A 304 -12.28 14.05 -16.76
C ALA A 304 -11.20 15.05 -17.24
N SER A 305 -11.24 16.31 -16.79
CA SER A 305 -10.25 17.34 -17.12
C SER A 305 -9.06 17.38 -16.17
N THR A 306 -9.04 16.58 -15.08
CA THR A 306 -7.89 16.50 -14.17
C THR A 306 -6.79 15.62 -14.80
N PRO A 307 -5.77 16.18 -15.49
CA PRO A 307 -4.97 15.42 -16.44
C PRO A 307 -3.74 14.76 -15.82
N SER A 308 -3.46 15.02 -14.54
CA SER A 308 -2.33 14.43 -13.82
C SER A 308 -2.67 14.20 -12.35
N ILE A 309 -2.11 13.12 -11.81
CA ILE A 309 -2.27 12.75 -10.41
C ILE A 309 -1.67 13.81 -9.47
N ASP A 310 -0.65 14.53 -9.93
CA ASP A 310 -0.02 15.60 -9.16
C ASP A 310 -0.97 16.81 -9.04
N GLY A 311 -1.75 17.13 -10.07
CA GLY A 311 -2.79 18.17 -10.00
C GLY A 311 -3.96 17.79 -9.09
N ALA A 312 -4.35 16.51 -9.07
CA ALA A 312 -5.34 15.98 -8.12
C ALA A 312 -4.86 16.11 -6.67
N PHE A 313 -3.59 15.80 -6.41
CA PHE A 313 -2.99 15.92 -5.08
C PHE A 313 -2.88 17.38 -4.60
N GLU A 314 -2.48 18.31 -5.46
CA GLU A 314 -2.43 19.73 -5.09
C GLU A 314 -3.83 20.26 -4.74
N LYS A 315 -4.84 19.97 -5.57
CA LYS A 315 -6.25 20.31 -5.29
C LYS A 315 -6.69 19.77 -3.92
N TRP A 316 -6.34 18.52 -3.59
CA TRP A 316 -6.64 17.90 -2.30
C TRP A 316 -5.90 18.55 -1.12
N SER A 317 -4.59 18.80 -1.25
CA SER A 317 -3.81 19.47 -0.21
C SER A 317 -4.34 20.88 0.07
N HIS A 318 -4.76 21.60 -0.98
CA HIS A 318 -5.43 22.90 -0.83
C HIS A 318 -6.78 22.79 -0.14
N PHE A 319 -7.59 21.79 -0.50
CA PHE A 319 -8.86 21.50 0.16
C PHE A 319 -8.66 21.23 1.66
N LEU A 320 -7.76 20.31 2.02
CA LEU A 320 -7.45 19.97 3.42
C LEU A 320 -6.92 21.19 4.19
N LYS A 321 -6.05 22.00 3.57
CA LYS A 321 -5.56 23.23 4.20
C LYS A 321 -6.69 24.22 4.45
N ALA A 322 -7.51 24.53 3.44
CA ALA A 322 -8.63 25.46 3.58
C ALA A 322 -9.65 24.98 4.62
N ARG A 323 -9.80 23.68 4.75
CA ARG A 323 -10.62 22.99 5.76
C ARG A 323 -9.99 23.09 7.15
N LEU A 324 -8.69 22.86 7.27
CA LEU A 324 -7.92 23.01 8.50
C LEU A 324 -7.93 24.47 8.98
N ASP A 325 -7.80 25.44 8.08
CA ASP A 325 -7.85 26.87 8.40
C ASP A 325 -9.20 27.31 9.01
N ARG A 326 -10.27 26.54 8.83
CA ARG A 326 -11.57 26.73 9.50
C ARG A 326 -11.57 26.21 10.95
N VAL A 327 -10.65 25.31 11.29
CA VAL A 327 -10.42 24.92 12.68
C VAL A 327 -9.80 26.11 13.38
N GLU A 328 -10.50 26.63 14.40
CA GLU A 328 -10.18 27.82 15.18
C GLU A 328 -8.67 28.18 15.14
N PRO A 329 -8.24 29.28 14.50
CA PRO A 329 -6.81 29.58 14.29
C PRO A 329 -5.97 29.59 15.58
N LYS A 330 -6.61 29.78 16.73
CA LYS A 330 -6.01 29.66 18.06
C LYS A 330 -5.59 28.22 18.39
N VAL A 331 -6.37 27.21 18.00
CA VAL A 331 -6.10 25.77 18.19
C VAL A 331 -4.85 25.36 17.42
N ILE A 332 -4.74 25.73 16.14
CA ILE A 332 -3.56 25.44 15.32
C ILE A 332 -2.33 26.19 15.85
N LYS A 333 -2.47 27.47 16.22
CA LYS A 333 -1.37 28.24 16.82
C LYS A 333 -0.90 27.65 18.16
N LEU A 334 -1.81 27.17 19.00
CA LEU A 334 -1.48 26.52 20.27
C LEU A 334 -0.77 25.18 20.05
N PHE A 335 -1.26 24.37 19.11
CA PHE A 335 -0.62 23.13 18.70
C PHE A 335 0.82 23.38 18.21
N LEU A 336 0.98 24.27 17.22
CA LEU A 336 2.31 24.61 16.67
C LEU A 336 3.26 25.18 17.73
N ARG A 337 2.79 26.10 18.60
CA ARG A 337 3.60 26.69 19.67
C ARG A 337 4.06 25.68 20.72
N SER A 338 3.22 24.70 21.06
CA SER A 338 3.57 23.66 22.01
C SER A 338 4.69 22.76 21.47
N ARG A 339 4.69 22.51 20.16
CA ARG A 339 5.64 21.64 19.48
C ARG A 339 7.01 22.28 19.29
N SER A 340 7.06 23.59 18.99
CA SER A 340 8.33 24.34 18.88
C SER A 340 9.19 24.25 20.15
N ARG A 341 8.56 23.96 21.31
CA ARG A 341 9.23 23.78 22.60
C ARG A 341 9.68 22.35 22.87
N GLN A 342 9.07 21.36 22.21
CA GLN A 342 9.22 19.93 22.54
C GLN A 342 10.17 19.20 21.58
N PHE A 343 10.30 19.69 20.34
CA PHE A 343 11.21 19.15 19.34
C PHE A 343 12.12 20.26 18.81
N GLY A 344 13.30 20.42 19.43
CA GLY A 344 14.36 21.21 18.81
C GLY A 344 14.80 20.56 17.50
N ASN A 345 14.83 21.33 16.41
CA ASN A 345 15.41 21.05 15.08
C ASN A 345 15.65 19.56 14.70
N GLN A 346 14.64 18.71 14.80
CA GLN A 346 14.70 17.38 14.17
C GLN A 346 14.38 17.52 12.67
N THR A 347 15.20 16.86 11.86
CA THR A 347 15.41 17.12 10.43
C THR A 347 14.21 16.80 9.53
N SER A 348 14.01 17.65 8.51
CA SER A 348 12.96 17.63 7.48
C SER A 348 12.84 16.36 6.62
N SER A 349 13.81 15.44 6.67
CA SER A 349 13.88 14.29 5.76
C SER A 349 12.88 13.16 6.08
N SER A 350 12.50 12.95 7.35
CA SER A 350 11.49 11.93 7.72
C SER A 350 10.07 12.39 7.41
N GLN A 351 9.80 13.69 7.58
CA GLN A 351 8.51 14.32 7.29
C GLN A 351 8.20 14.31 5.78
N GLU A 352 9.20 14.56 4.92
CA GLU A 352 9.03 14.50 3.47
C GLU A 352 8.75 13.07 2.96
N ASN A 353 9.41 12.06 3.52
CA ASN A 353 9.20 10.66 3.15
C ASN A 353 7.79 10.16 3.52
N ASN A 354 7.27 10.58 4.67
CA ASN A 354 5.96 10.16 5.16
C ASN A 354 4.81 10.89 4.46
N LEU A 355 5.00 12.16 4.07
CA LEU A 355 4.07 12.83 3.16
C LEU A 355 4.02 12.12 1.81
N GLN A 356 5.16 11.79 1.22
CA GLN A 356 5.20 11.08 -0.06
C GLN A 356 4.53 9.69 0.04
N LEU A 357 4.67 9.02 1.18
CA LEU A 357 3.97 7.77 1.47
C LEU A 357 2.45 8.00 1.55
N PHE A 358 2.00 9.02 2.29
CA PHE A 358 0.59 9.40 2.38
C PHE A 358 -0.01 9.73 1.00
N THR A 359 0.66 10.58 0.21
CA THR A 359 0.29 10.93 -1.17
C THR A 359 0.22 9.71 -2.08
N LYS A 360 1.19 8.79 -1.96
CA LYS A 360 1.24 7.57 -2.76
C LYS A 360 0.13 6.59 -2.39
N LEU A 361 -0.15 6.42 -1.10
CA LEU A 361 -1.20 5.52 -0.61
C LEU A 361 -2.59 6.05 -0.97
N TRP A 362 -2.78 7.37 -0.94
CA TRP A 362 -3.94 8.06 -1.48
C TRP A 362 -4.08 7.89 -3.00
N ARG A 363 -2.98 8.01 -3.75
CA ARG A 363 -2.95 7.79 -5.19
C ARG A 363 -3.37 6.37 -5.56
N THR A 364 -2.83 5.37 -4.86
CA THR A 364 -3.22 3.97 -5.06
C THR A 364 -4.68 3.72 -4.67
N ALA A 365 -5.20 4.43 -3.66
CA ALA A 365 -6.59 4.35 -3.27
C ALA A 365 -7.54 4.79 -4.40
N ILE A 366 -7.26 5.95 -4.98
CA ILE A 366 -8.01 6.52 -6.10
C ILE A 366 -7.92 5.61 -7.33
N GLU A 367 -6.72 5.17 -7.70
CA GLU A 367 -6.47 4.31 -8.89
C GLU A 367 -7.16 2.94 -8.82
N LYS A 368 -7.31 2.37 -7.62
CA LYS A 368 -7.93 1.05 -7.40
C LYS A 368 -9.42 1.11 -7.03
N SER A 369 -9.97 2.31 -6.81
CA SER A 369 -11.38 2.45 -6.49
C SER A 369 -12.23 1.94 -7.65
N SER A 370 -12.95 0.85 -7.41
CA SER A 370 -13.85 0.25 -8.39
C SER A 370 -15.23 0.85 -8.20
N ILE A 371 -15.93 1.13 -9.31
CA ILE A 371 -17.34 1.53 -9.31
C ILE A 371 -18.15 0.47 -8.55
N ASP A 372 -19.02 0.92 -7.64
CA ASP A 372 -19.91 0.09 -6.83
C ASP A 372 -20.55 -0.99 -7.70
N ARG A 373 -20.27 -2.26 -7.41
CA ARG A 373 -21.04 -3.36 -7.97
C ARG A 373 -22.28 -3.55 -7.10
N PRO A 374 -23.46 -3.76 -7.70
CA PRO A 374 -24.66 -4.10 -6.93
C PRO A 374 -24.40 -5.34 -6.09
N LEU A 375 -25.00 -5.38 -4.89
CA LEU A 375 -25.01 -6.57 -4.04
C LEU A 375 -25.48 -7.78 -4.87
N SER A 376 -24.87 -8.94 -4.65
CA SER A 376 -25.28 -10.12 -5.40
C SER A 376 -26.73 -10.47 -5.02
N THR A 377 -27.50 -10.96 -5.99
CA THR A 377 -28.87 -11.44 -5.77
C THR A 377 -28.92 -12.83 -5.12
N GLU A 378 -27.78 -13.46 -4.81
CA GLU A 378 -27.75 -14.67 -4.00
C GLU A 378 -28.19 -14.32 -2.56
N GLN A 379 -29.30 -14.90 -2.13
CA GLN A 379 -29.88 -14.71 -0.79
C GLN A 379 -29.01 -15.40 0.27
N ASN A 380 -27.87 -14.79 0.61
CA ASN A 380 -27.19 -15.08 1.86
C ASN A 380 -27.70 -14.10 2.92
N GLY A 381 -28.13 -14.59 4.08
CA GLY A 381 -28.65 -13.74 5.16
C GLY A 381 -27.64 -12.71 5.67
N LEU A 382 -26.33 -12.91 5.47
CA LEU A 382 -25.29 -11.92 5.80
C LEU A 382 -25.26 -10.73 4.83
N ASN A 383 -25.80 -10.88 3.61
CA ASN A 383 -25.74 -9.85 2.59
C ASN A 383 -26.67 -8.69 2.95
N GLY A 384 -26.15 -7.48 3.03
CA GLY A 384 -26.97 -6.31 3.33
C GLY A 384 -26.17 -5.11 3.83
N GLU A 385 -26.93 -4.06 4.14
CA GLU A 385 -26.43 -2.92 4.91
C GLU A 385 -26.82 -3.10 6.36
N TRP A 386 -25.86 -2.94 7.24
CA TRP A 386 -25.95 -3.21 8.66
C TRP A 386 -25.54 -1.95 9.42
N MET A 387 -26.35 -1.53 10.37
CA MET A 387 -26.09 -0.35 11.19
C MET A 387 -25.93 -0.77 12.64
N ALA A 388 -24.86 -0.30 13.29
CA ALA A 388 -24.57 -0.68 14.67
C ALA A 388 -25.64 -0.15 15.64
N GLY A 389 -26.27 -1.07 16.37
CA GLY A 389 -27.11 -0.79 17.53
C GLY A 389 -26.26 -0.60 18.78
N LEU A 390 -25.81 0.63 19.03
CA LEU A 390 -24.86 0.91 20.11
C LEU A 390 -25.37 0.62 21.52
N ASN A 391 -26.70 0.58 21.73
CA ASN A 391 -27.29 0.28 23.04
C ASN A 391 -26.99 -1.16 23.53
N HIS A 392 -26.62 -2.04 22.62
CA HIS A 392 -26.29 -3.45 22.88
C HIS A 392 -24.87 -3.79 22.43
N SER A 393 -24.08 -2.75 22.16
CA SER A 393 -22.68 -2.90 21.78
C SER A 393 -21.80 -2.53 22.95
N GLU A 394 -20.75 -3.31 23.19
CA GLU A 394 -19.82 -3.10 24.29
C GLU A 394 -18.40 -3.37 23.80
N ILE A 395 -17.45 -2.53 24.22
CA ILE A 395 -16.01 -2.71 24.02
C ILE A 395 -15.36 -2.68 25.40
N ARG A 396 -14.75 -3.80 25.82
CA ARG A 396 -13.98 -3.92 27.06
C ARG A 396 -12.49 -3.88 26.78
N LEU A 397 -11.77 -3.04 27.52
CA LEU A 397 -10.32 -2.93 27.44
C LEU A 397 -9.66 -3.53 28.68
N HIS A 398 -8.85 -4.56 28.46
CA HIS A 398 -8.15 -5.31 29.50
C HIS A 398 -6.77 -4.73 29.84
N SER A 399 -6.15 -4.02 28.88
CA SER A 399 -4.81 -3.43 29.04
C SER A 399 -4.75 -1.99 28.52
N ALA A 400 -3.84 -1.20 29.09
CA ALA A 400 -3.56 0.16 28.64
C ALA A 400 -2.71 0.11 27.36
N GLY A 401 -3.12 0.84 26.31
CA GLY A 401 -2.35 0.81 25.07
C GLY A 401 -3.02 1.42 23.84
N ILE A 402 -4.35 1.56 23.86
CA ILE A 402 -5.07 2.03 22.67
C ILE A 402 -4.98 3.54 22.55
N SER A 403 -4.49 4.00 21.39
CA SER A 403 -4.51 5.42 21.07
C SER A 403 -5.90 5.91 20.70
N PHE A 404 -6.20 7.18 20.97
CA PHE A 404 -7.41 7.86 20.52
C PHE A 404 -7.62 7.68 19.01
N LEU A 405 -6.54 7.79 18.22
CA LEU A 405 -6.60 7.62 16.77
C LEU A 405 -6.99 6.18 16.41
N GLY A 406 -6.36 5.17 17.02
CA GLY A 406 -6.64 3.77 16.75
C GLY A 406 -8.09 3.39 17.04
N MET A 407 -8.62 3.79 18.20
CA MET A 407 -10.04 3.54 18.51
C MET A 407 -10.97 4.33 17.60
N SER A 408 -10.65 5.59 17.29
CA SER A 408 -11.45 6.38 16.36
C SER A 408 -11.55 5.71 14.99
N GLN A 409 -10.43 5.17 14.48
CA GLN A 409 -10.39 4.42 13.23
C GLN A 409 -11.24 3.15 13.33
N ALA A 410 -11.14 2.40 14.43
CA ALA A 410 -12.00 1.25 14.67
C ALA A 410 -13.50 1.63 14.62
N LEU A 411 -13.89 2.70 15.31
CA LEU A 411 -15.28 3.19 15.31
C LEU A 411 -15.78 3.54 13.91
N THR A 412 -14.95 4.15 13.06
CA THR A 412 -15.33 4.42 11.66
C THR A 412 -15.52 3.16 10.82
N MET A 413 -14.87 2.06 11.17
CA MET A 413 -15.07 0.77 10.50
C MET A 413 -16.33 0.06 11.00
N MET A 414 -16.71 0.25 12.25
CA MET A 414 -17.78 -0.53 12.90
C MET A 414 -19.16 0.11 12.84
N PHE A 415 -19.32 1.41 12.60
CA PHE A 415 -20.63 2.04 12.77
C PHE A 415 -21.69 1.56 11.76
N GLY A 416 -21.30 1.30 10.53
CA GLY A 416 -22.19 0.76 9.51
C GLY A 416 -21.41 -0.02 8.48
N LEU A 417 -21.89 -1.21 8.16
CA LEU A 417 -21.22 -2.18 7.31
C LEU A 417 -22.12 -2.57 6.15
N ARG A 418 -21.59 -2.48 4.94
CA ARG A 418 -22.13 -3.17 3.77
C ARG A 418 -21.37 -4.47 3.63
N ILE A 419 -22.08 -5.58 3.80
CA ILE A 419 -21.53 -6.93 3.71
C ILE A 419 -22.13 -7.61 2.47
N ASN A 420 -21.29 -8.27 1.70
CA ASN A 420 -21.68 -9.10 0.56
C ASN A 420 -20.79 -10.34 0.50
N LEU A 421 -21.35 -11.48 0.82
CA LEU A 421 -20.73 -12.78 0.71
C LEU A 421 -21.21 -13.45 -0.58
N VAL A 422 -20.28 -13.64 -1.52
CA VAL A 422 -20.52 -14.33 -2.79
C VAL A 422 -19.66 -15.59 -2.80
N LYS A 423 -20.31 -16.75 -2.69
CA LYS A 423 -19.63 -18.04 -2.47
C LYS A 423 -18.75 -18.01 -1.22
N ASP A 424 -17.42 -18.04 -1.41
CA ASP A 424 -16.40 -17.99 -0.37
C ASP A 424 -15.72 -16.62 -0.28
N ILE A 425 -16.21 -15.60 -0.98
CA ILE A 425 -15.59 -14.26 -1.01
C ILE A 425 -16.49 -13.29 -0.23
N LEU A 426 -16.03 -12.91 0.95
CA LEU A 426 -16.61 -11.86 1.76
C LEU A 426 -16.11 -10.51 1.26
N GLN A 427 -17.05 -9.62 0.99
CA GLN A 427 -16.80 -8.23 0.65
C GLN A 427 -17.37 -7.36 1.76
N VAL A 428 -16.52 -6.53 2.36
CA VAL A 428 -16.91 -5.63 3.45
C VAL A 428 -16.53 -4.20 3.09
N ARG A 429 -17.43 -3.27 3.38
CA ARG A 429 -17.18 -1.83 3.27
C ARG A 429 -17.94 -1.13 4.38
N THR A 430 -17.36 -0.10 4.98
CA THR A 430 -18.13 0.75 5.90
C THR A 430 -18.97 1.78 5.14
N THR A 431 -20.10 2.17 5.71
CA THR A 431 -20.88 3.34 5.24
C THR A 431 -20.15 4.66 5.49
N LEU A 432 -19.14 4.66 6.37
CA LEU A 432 -18.30 5.81 6.74
C LEU A 432 -16.88 5.72 6.15
N ALA A 433 -16.77 5.70 4.82
CA ALA A 433 -15.47 5.55 4.18
C ALA A 433 -14.64 6.84 4.30
N ILE A 434 -13.45 6.75 4.92
CA ILE A 434 -12.50 7.87 5.08
C ILE A 434 -11.75 8.13 3.76
N ILE A 435 -11.47 7.05 3.03
CA ILE A 435 -10.75 7.08 1.76
C ILE A 435 -11.60 6.31 0.75
N VAL A 436 -11.81 6.89 -0.44
CA VAL A 436 -12.43 6.20 -1.57
C VAL A 436 -11.48 5.08 -2.01
N LYS A 437 -11.70 3.86 -1.51
CA LYS A 437 -10.93 2.65 -1.82
C LYS A 437 -11.86 1.49 -2.18
N PRO A 438 -11.34 0.47 -2.88
CA PRO A 438 -12.11 -0.74 -3.18
C PRO A 438 -12.51 -1.48 -1.90
N LEU A 439 -13.60 -2.25 -2.01
CA LEU A 439 -14.11 -3.17 -0.98
C LEU A 439 -12.97 -3.96 -0.33
N THR A 440 -13.04 -4.17 0.98
CA THR A 440 -12.21 -5.18 1.64
C THR A 440 -12.67 -6.55 1.15
N LEU A 441 -11.78 -7.26 0.47
CA LEU A 441 -12.07 -8.59 -0.07
C LEU A 441 -11.32 -9.63 0.76
N THR A 442 -12.06 -10.54 1.39
CA THR A 442 -11.51 -11.68 2.11
C THR A 442 -12.09 -12.98 1.55
N ARG A 443 -11.24 -13.98 1.36
CA ARG A 443 -11.63 -15.31 0.92
C ARG A 443 -11.70 -16.23 2.13
N CYS A 444 -12.88 -16.78 2.39
CA CYS A 444 -13.22 -17.60 3.53
C CYS A 444 -13.02 -19.09 3.23
N ASN A 445 -11.79 -19.47 2.84
CA ASN A 445 -11.45 -20.84 2.44
C ASN A 445 -10.45 -21.53 3.40
N SER A 446 -10.35 -21.06 4.63
CA SER A 446 -9.47 -21.56 5.69
C SER A 446 -7.97 -21.51 5.37
N ALA A 447 -7.57 -20.79 4.32
CA ALA A 447 -6.18 -20.66 3.90
C ALA A 447 -5.59 -19.32 4.34
N PRO A 448 -4.31 -19.28 4.78
CA PRO A 448 -3.58 -18.04 5.00
C PRO A 448 -3.56 -17.15 3.75
N ARG A 449 -3.97 -15.90 3.91
CA ARG A 449 -4.13 -14.93 2.81
C ARG A 449 -3.70 -13.53 3.26
N GLN A 450 -3.61 -12.61 2.30
CA GLN A 450 -3.39 -11.19 2.55
C GLN A 450 -4.51 -10.34 1.97
N PHE A 451 -4.95 -9.31 2.71
CA PHE A 451 -5.82 -8.25 2.21
C PHE A 451 -5.09 -6.90 2.30
N GLU A 452 -5.45 -5.95 1.44
CA GLU A 452 -4.68 -4.69 1.28
C GLU A 452 -5.35 -3.47 1.93
N THR A 453 -6.64 -3.57 2.27
CA THR A 453 -7.49 -2.42 2.62
C THR A 453 -8.44 -2.74 3.75
N LEU A 454 -8.53 -1.83 4.72
CA LEU A 454 -9.52 -1.88 5.79
C LEU A 454 -10.92 -1.48 5.28
N PRO A 455 -12.02 -1.85 5.96
CA PRO A 455 -13.38 -1.55 5.54
C PRO A 455 -13.67 -0.06 5.29
N ASN A 456 -13.00 0.84 6.02
CA ASN A 456 -13.04 2.31 5.85
C ASN A 456 -12.20 2.85 4.70
N GLY A 457 -11.60 1.97 3.91
CA GLY A 457 -10.73 2.31 2.81
C GLY A 457 -9.31 2.71 3.25
N GLU A 458 -8.99 2.63 4.52
CA GLU A 458 -7.66 2.95 5.00
C GLU A 458 -6.63 1.93 4.49
N SER A 459 -5.41 2.40 4.23
CA SER A 459 -4.28 1.53 3.93
C SER A 459 -3.73 0.94 5.22
N LEU A 460 -3.51 -0.36 5.24
CA LEU A 460 -2.83 -1.04 6.34
C LEU A 460 -1.44 -0.43 6.64
N GLN A 461 -0.76 0.08 5.60
CA GLN A 461 0.52 0.80 5.75
C GLN A 461 0.41 2.19 6.40
N LEU A 462 -0.77 2.82 6.37
CA LEU A 462 -1.02 4.07 7.09
C LEU A 462 -1.47 3.81 8.53
N PHE A 463 -2.20 2.70 8.74
CA PHE A 463 -2.82 2.35 10.02
C PHE A 463 -1.80 2.11 11.13
N ASP A 464 -0.67 1.45 10.84
CA ASP A 464 0.50 1.46 11.70
C ASP A 464 1.79 1.10 10.92
N PRO A 465 2.76 2.02 10.75
CA PRO A 465 4.00 1.71 10.04
C PRO A 465 4.93 0.75 10.79
N SER A 466 4.81 0.64 12.13
CA SER A 466 5.61 -0.33 12.90
C SER A 466 5.10 -1.76 12.72
N LEU A 467 3.87 -1.95 12.26
CA LEU A 467 3.29 -3.25 12.02
C LEU A 467 3.30 -3.63 10.54
N LEU A 468 3.51 -4.92 10.29
CA LEU A 468 3.15 -5.61 9.06
C LEU A 468 1.74 -6.18 9.27
N LEU A 469 0.74 -5.49 8.73
CA LEU A 469 -0.66 -5.86 8.81
C LEU A 469 -1.14 -6.46 7.49
N GLY A 470 -2.18 -7.28 7.55
CA GLY A 470 -2.96 -7.72 6.38
C GLY A 470 -3.05 -9.23 6.19
N ASP A 471 -2.30 -10.00 6.97
CA ASP A 471 -2.45 -11.45 6.97
C ASP A 471 -3.77 -11.83 7.66
N TYR A 472 -4.45 -12.83 7.11
CA TYR A 472 -5.69 -13.34 7.68
C TYR A 472 -5.94 -14.81 7.36
N ILE A 473 -6.80 -15.43 8.18
CA ILE A 473 -7.47 -16.69 7.89
C ILE A 473 -8.97 -16.45 8.08
N GLY A 474 -9.77 -16.79 7.08
CA GLY A 474 -11.23 -16.71 7.17
C GLY A 474 -11.88 -18.02 6.78
N TRP A 475 -12.98 -18.36 7.42
CA TRP A 475 -13.80 -19.53 7.08
C TRP A 475 -15.25 -19.31 7.51
N ILE A 476 -16.13 -20.16 7.03
CA ILE A 476 -17.55 -20.16 7.38
C ILE A 476 -17.85 -21.51 8.02
N GLU A 477 -18.49 -21.48 9.18
CA GLU A 477 -18.90 -22.66 9.95
C GLU A 477 -20.40 -22.54 10.26
N GLY A 478 -21.23 -23.28 9.52
CA GLY A 478 -22.68 -23.07 9.55
C GLY A 478 -23.07 -21.67 9.08
N ASP A 479 -23.81 -20.94 9.91
CA ASP A 479 -24.22 -19.55 9.67
C ASP A 479 -23.27 -18.52 10.32
N THR A 480 -22.15 -18.99 10.85
CA THR A 480 -21.14 -18.15 11.51
C THR A 480 -19.94 -17.94 10.60
N LEU A 481 -19.62 -16.68 10.34
CA LEU A 481 -18.39 -16.29 9.65
C LEU A 481 -17.29 -16.05 10.69
N GLN A 482 -16.12 -16.60 10.44
CA GLN A 482 -14.93 -16.46 11.27
C GLN A 482 -13.83 -15.79 10.47
N LEU A 483 -13.15 -14.83 11.09
CA LEU A 483 -12.05 -14.10 10.48
C LEU A 483 -10.99 -13.78 11.53
N TRP A 484 -9.79 -14.30 11.34
CA TRP A 484 -8.63 -14.01 12.17
C TRP A 484 -7.67 -13.11 11.40
N LEU A 485 -7.33 -11.97 11.97
CA LEU A 485 -6.47 -10.96 11.37
C LEU A 485 -5.19 -10.85 12.19
N TYR A 486 -4.05 -10.79 11.50
CA TYR A 486 -2.75 -10.79 12.15
C TYR A 486 -1.99 -9.50 11.87
N GLY A 487 -1.33 -8.99 12.92
CA GLY A 487 -0.40 -7.88 12.86
C GLY A 487 0.95 -8.26 13.44
N TRP A 488 1.99 -8.16 12.63
CA TRP A 488 3.34 -8.56 12.99
C TRP A 488 4.21 -7.34 13.28
N PRO A 489 5.01 -7.34 14.36
CA PRO A 489 5.96 -6.27 14.61
C PRO A 489 7.07 -6.23 13.56
N LYS A 490 7.54 -5.04 13.18
CA LYS A 490 8.72 -4.89 12.31
C LYS A 490 10.02 -4.70 13.09
N GLN A 491 9.94 -4.31 14.36
CA GLN A 491 11.11 -4.15 15.23
C GLN A 491 11.11 -5.17 16.36
N SER A 492 12.31 -5.48 16.87
CA SER A 492 12.48 -6.36 18.02
C SER A 492 11.87 -5.77 19.28
N GLY A 493 11.20 -6.60 20.10
CA GLY A 493 10.57 -6.16 21.35
C GLY A 493 9.20 -5.51 21.20
N GLU A 494 8.63 -5.50 19.99
CA GLU A 494 7.28 -5.02 19.73
C GLU A 494 6.23 -6.14 19.82
N ILE A 495 4.99 -5.72 20.03
CA ILE A 495 3.83 -6.59 20.28
C ILE A 495 3.23 -7.05 18.95
N ARG A 496 2.99 -8.36 18.82
CA ARG A 496 2.10 -8.95 17.80
C ARG A 496 0.67 -8.79 18.24
N TYR A 497 -0.21 -8.58 17.26
CA TYR A 497 -1.64 -8.52 17.43
C TYR A 497 -2.33 -9.67 16.67
N VAL A 498 -3.32 -10.28 17.30
CA VAL A 498 -4.27 -11.19 16.65
C VAL A 498 -5.66 -10.71 16.96
N LEU A 499 -6.43 -10.37 15.93
CA LEU A 499 -7.82 -9.98 16.07
C LEU A 499 -8.69 -11.13 15.56
N HIS A 500 -9.34 -11.80 16.49
CA HIS A 500 -10.38 -12.78 16.20
C HIS A 500 -11.69 -12.04 15.99
N ILE A 501 -12.38 -12.31 14.90
CA ILE A 501 -13.70 -11.78 14.60
C ILE A 501 -14.62 -12.95 14.29
N ARG A 502 -15.73 -13.01 15.01
CA ARG A 502 -16.84 -13.91 14.78
C ARG A 502 -18.06 -13.09 14.43
N VAL A 503 -18.72 -13.44 13.33
CA VAL A 503 -19.93 -12.79 12.85
C VAL A 503 -21.05 -13.81 12.83
N ASN A 504 -22.05 -13.58 13.68
CA ASN A 504 -23.22 -14.44 13.79
C ASN A 504 -24.45 -13.71 13.23
N LEU A 505 -25.16 -14.35 12.32
CA LEU A 505 -26.49 -13.91 11.91
C LEU A 505 -27.50 -14.47 12.91
N LEU A 506 -28.21 -13.58 13.61
CA LEU A 506 -29.30 -13.94 14.50
C LEU A 506 -30.65 -13.89 13.74
N PRO A 507 -31.71 -14.50 14.28
CA PRO A 507 -33.08 -14.27 13.82
C PRO A 507 -33.43 -12.77 13.79
N ASP A 508 -34.47 -12.41 13.03
CA ASP A 508 -35.00 -11.04 12.92
C ASP A 508 -34.05 -9.99 12.33
N ASP A 509 -33.17 -10.40 11.40
CA ASP A 509 -32.26 -9.46 10.69
C ASP A 509 -31.32 -8.69 11.63
N HIS A 510 -30.78 -9.41 12.61
CA HIS A 510 -29.73 -8.93 13.50
C HIS A 510 -28.40 -9.62 13.21
N LEU A 511 -27.32 -8.84 13.27
CA LEU A 511 -25.96 -9.35 13.13
C LEU A 511 -25.20 -9.05 14.41
N VAL A 512 -24.53 -10.05 14.98
CA VAL A 512 -23.65 -9.84 16.13
C VAL A 512 -22.21 -10.10 15.68
N VAL A 513 -21.36 -9.09 15.85
CA VAL A 513 -19.93 -9.17 15.59
C VAL A 513 -19.20 -9.19 16.92
N GLU A 514 -18.70 -10.36 17.28
CA GLU A 514 -17.84 -10.55 18.44
C GLU A 514 -16.39 -10.46 17.98
N SER A 515 -15.57 -9.74 18.72
CA SER A 515 -14.17 -9.60 18.41
C SER A 515 -13.30 -9.61 19.65
N THR A 516 -12.17 -10.31 19.55
CA THR A 516 -11.18 -10.42 20.61
C THR A 516 -9.82 -10.07 20.02
N LEU A 517 -9.22 -9.01 20.54
CA LEU A 517 -7.86 -8.62 20.22
C LEU A 517 -6.94 -9.20 21.29
N GLU A 518 -6.01 -10.04 20.87
CA GLU A 518 -5.00 -10.64 21.71
C GLU A 518 -3.61 -10.20 21.28
N THR A 519 -2.71 -10.17 22.24
CA THR A 519 -1.35 -9.65 22.07
C THR A 519 -0.30 -10.63 22.57
N CYS A 520 0.87 -10.59 21.95
CA CYS A 520 2.03 -11.37 22.39
C CYS A 520 3.33 -10.64 22.06
N THR A 521 4.32 -10.73 22.95
CA THR A 521 5.60 -10.05 22.80
C THR A 521 6.66 -11.01 22.27
N TYR A 522 7.41 -10.59 21.25
CA TYR A 522 8.57 -11.35 20.77
C TYR A 522 9.84 -10.90 21.48
N GLU A 523 10.47 -11.83 22.21
CA GLU A 523 11.77 -11.58 22.86
C GLU A 523 12.91 -11.54 21.84
N THR A 524 12.79 -12.26 20.72
CA THR A 524 13.82 -12.32 19.67
C THR A 524 13.43 -11.52 18.43
N PRO A 525 14.36 -10.79 17.79
CA PRO A 525 14.11 -10.12 16.53
C PRO A 525 13.74 -11.15 15.45
N VAL A 526 12.56 -11.02 14.87
CA VAL A 526 12.12 -11.84 13.74
C VAL A 526 11.90 -10.93 12.54
N ASP A 527 12.54 -11.25 11.42
CA ASP A 527 12.25 -10.61 10.14
C ASP A 527 10.99 -11.25 9.53
N PHE A 528 9.84 -10.66 9.84
CA PHE A 528 8.55 -11.08 9.30
C PHE A 528 8.35 -10.66 7.83
N ASP A 529 9.07 -9.64 7.34
CA ASP A 529 8.98 -9.18 5.95
C ASP A 529 9.56 -10.20 4.97
N ALA A 530 10.53 -11.01 5.41
CA ALA A 530 11.14 -12.09 4.61
C ALA A 530 10.30 -13.37 4.52
N GLN A 531 9.21 -13.50 5.28
CA GLN A 531 8.40 -14.71 5.38
C GLN A 531 7.12 -14.61 4.53
N SER A 532 6.56 -15.76 4.16
CA SER A 532 5.22 -15.87 3.59
C SER A 532 4.13 -15.79 4.68
N PRO A 533 2.88 -15.45 4.35
CA PRO A 533 1.76 -15.48 5.31
C PRO A 533 1.61 -16.82 6.02
N ASP A 534 1.76 -17.92 5.29
CA ASP A 534 1.69 -19.28 5.83
C ASP A 534 2.77 -19.53 6.89
N GLU A 535 4.03 -19.14 6.62
CA GLU A 535 5.13 -19.29 7.58
C GLU A 535 4.93 -18.44 8.83
N ARG A 536 4.44 -17.20 8.67
CA ARG A 536 4.18 -16.30 9.80
C ARG A 536 3.07 -16.82 10.70
N ILE A 537 1.94 -17.23 10.11
CA ILE A 537 0.78 -17.72 10.87
C ILE A 537 1.09 -19.08 11.51
N PHE A 538 1.76 -19.99 10.81
CA PHE A 538 2.11 -21.30 11.38
C PHE A 538 3.06 -21.19 12.59
N ARG A 539 4.04 -20.29 12.54
CA ARG A 539 4.93 -20.00 13.68
C ARG A 539 4.19 -19.47 14.91
N SER A 540 2.98 -18.96 14.69
CA SER A 540 2.21 -18.16 15.62
C SER A 540 1.43 -19.00 16.64
N ASP A 541 1.07 -20.23 16.27
CA ASP A 541 0.15 -21.10 17.02
C ASP A 541 0.78 -21.70 18.30
N SER A 542 2.07 -21.49 18.52
CA SER A 542 2.82 -22.05 19.67
C SER A 542 3.04 -21.06 20.82
N MET A 543 2.50 -19.84 20.77
CA MET A 543 2.77 -18.79 21.77
C MET A 543 1.52 -18.47 22.61
N ALA A 544 1.73 -18.20 23.89
CA ALA A 544 0.65 -17.74 24.77
C ALA A 544 0.24 -16.31 24.38
N LEU A 545 -1.07 -16.11 24.19
CA LEU A 545 -1.67 -14.83 23.86
C LEU A 545 -2.32 -14.22 25.11
N GLU A 546 -2.14 -12.92 25.32
CA GLU A 546 -2.82 -12.15 26.37
C GLU A 546 -3.98 -11.38 25.76
N LYS A 547 -5.17 -11.47 26.36
CA LYS A 547 -6.33 -10.69 25.92
C LYS A 547 -6.09 -9.21 26.18
N PHE A 548 -6.33 -8.39 25.15
CA PHE A 548 -6.10 -6.95 25.19
C PHE A 548 -7.40 -6.15 25.05
N MET A 549 -8.30 -6.56 24.16
CA MET A 549 -9.65 -6.00 24.00
C MET A 549 -10.64 -7.11 23.68
N GLU A 550 -11.87 -6.96 24.19
CA GLU A 550 -13.04 -7.69 23.71
C GLU A 550 -14.09 -6.69 23.25
N ALA A 551 -14.79 -6.98 22.16
CA ALA A 551 -15.86 -6.12 21.67
C ALA A 551 -16.98 -6.95 21.06
N THR A 552 -18.21 -6.68 21.49
CA THR A 552 -19.43 -7.25 20.93
C THR A 552 -20.23 -6.10 20.35
N ILE A 553 -20.40 -6.10 19.03
CA ILE A 553 -21.17 -5.06 18.32
C ILE A 553 -22.41 -5.70 17.72
N CYS A 554 -23.57 -5.21 18.13
CA CYS A 554 -24.85 -5.62 17.56
C CYS A 554 -25.21 -4.71 16.40
N TYR A 555 -25.73 -5.26 15.31
CA TYR A 555 -26.20 -4.51 14.15
C TYR A 555 -27.64 -4.88 13.81
N HIS A 556 -28.32 -3.92 13.20
CA HIS A 556 -29.63 -4.08 12.60
C HIS A 556 -29.51 -3.93 11.08
N ARG A 557 -30.23 -4.75 10.33
CA ARG A 557 -30.31 -4.57 8.88
C ARG A 557 -31.00 -3.23 8.57
N HIS A 558 -30.36 -2.41 7.75
CA HIS A 558 -30.94 -1.19 7.22
C HIS A 558 -31.62 -1.50 5.89
N ALA A 559 -32.93 -1.24 5.80
CA ALA A 559 -33.66 -1.39 4.56
C ALA A 559 -33.14 -0.39 3.51
N ILE A 560 -32.66 -0.90 2.37
CA ILE A 560 -32.27 -0.06 1.24
C ILE A 560 -33.55 0.54 0.67
N VAL A 561 -33.80 1.82 0.94
CA VAL A 561 -34.86 2.57 0.26
C VAL A 561 -34.37 2.84 -1.16
N GLU A 562 -34.76 2.00 -2.10
CA GLU A 562 -34.59 2.31 -3.53
C GLU A 562 -35.46 3.54 -3.87
N ASN A 563 -34.79 4.69 -4.02
CA ASN A 563 -35.29 5.97 -4.55
C ASN A 563 -36.34 6.76 -3.72
N ASN A 564 -35.88 7.88 -3.14
CA ASN A 564 -36.59 9.16 -2.98
C ASN A 564 -37.93 9.25 -2.20
N GLN A 565 -38.32 8.28 -1.38
CA GLN A 565 -39.35 8.52 -0.36
C GLN A 565 -38.93 8.03 1.02
N LEU A 566 -38.72 8.98 1.93
CA LEU A 566 -38.59 8.73 3.36
C LEU A 566 -39.86 8.04 3.86
N THR A 567 -39.77 6.78 4.23
CA THR A 567 -40.67 6.18 5.22
C THR A 567 -39.83 5.74 6.42
N SER A 568 -40.05 6.44 7.52
CA SER A 568 -39.51 6.13 8.84
C SER A 568 -40.04 4.78 9.32
N CYS A 569 -39.16 3.81 9.50
CA CYS A 569 -39.42 2.66 10.36
C CYS A 569 -38.27 2.56 11.35
N ILE A 570 -38.28 3.44 12.35
CA ILE A 570 -37.60 3.21 13.61
C ILE A 570 -38.69 3.27 14.67
N GLU A 571 -39.38 2.14 14.89
CA GLU A 571 -40.02 1.95 16.19
C GLU A 571 -38.91 1.54 17.19
N PRO A 572 -38.92 2.08 18.41
CA PRO A 572 -37.94 1.72 19.44
C PRO A 572 -38.08 0.24 19.77
N CYS A 573 -37.06 -0.54 19.41
CA CYS A 573 -37.07 -1.99 19.53
C CYS A 573 -37.12 -2.43 21.00
N LYS A 574 -38.19 -3.12 21.39
CA LYS A 574 -38.25 -3.92 22.61
C LYS A 574 -37.60 -5.26 22.31
N ILE A 575 -36.32 -5.40 22.65
CA ILE A 575 -35.61 -6.68 22.54
C ILE A 575 -36.32 -7.73 23.42
N SER A 576 -36.64 -8.88 22.81
CA SER A 576 -37.18 -10.06 23.50
C SER A 576 -36.27 -10.49 24.65
N LYS A 577 -36.85 -10.93 25.77
CA LYS A 577 -36.12 -11.45 26.94
C LYS A 577 -35.16 -12.59 26.58
N ASP A 578 -35.39 -13.29 25.47
CA ASP A 578 -34.55 -14.41 25.04
C ASP A 578 -33.20 -13.98 24.44
N VAL A 579 -33.09 -12.75 23.93
CA VAL A 579 -31.81 -12.19 23.40
C VAL A 579 -30.92 -11.65 24.53
N GLN A 580 -31.52 -11.22 25.66
CA GLN A 580 -30.75 -10.82 26.85
C GLN A 580 -29.95 -11.98 27.45
N SER A 581 -30.39 -13.23 27.26
CA SER A 581 -29.65 -14.43 27.70
C SER A 581 -28.37 -14.70 26.89
N ILE A 582 -28.29 -14.21 25.66
CA ILE A 582 -27.10 -14.41 24.78
C ILE A 582 -26.05 -13.32 25.02
N LEU A 583 -26.45 -12.12 25.44
CA LEU A 583 -25.55 -10.98 25.72
C LEU A 583 -24.92 -11.00 27.13
N VAL A 584 -25.15 -12.06 27.93
CA VAL A 584 -24.63 -12.22 29.31
C VAL A 584 -23.63 -13.39 29.42
N LEU A 585 -23.23 -13.98 28.29
CA LEU A 585 -22.12 -14.93 28.19
C LEU A 585 -21.01 -14.32 27.34
#